data_AF-A0A3N5K7P0-F1
#
_entry.id   AF-A0A3N5K7P0-F1
#
_cell.length_a   1.000
_cell.length_b   1.000
_cell.length_c   1.000
_cell.angle_alpha   90.00
_cell.angle_beta   90.00
_cell.angle_gamma   90.00
#
_symmetry.space_group_name_H-M   'P 1'
#
loop_
_entity.id
_entity.type
_entity.pdbx_description
1 polymer ?
#
loop_
_entity_poly.entity_id
_entity_poly.type
_entity_poly.pdbx_seq_one_letter_code
_entity_poly.pdbx_strand_id
1 'polypeptide(L)'
;VFFYNGPIAKAVAFERLLENGETFARRLVDAFSDARRRPQLVTVAVDGETFGHHHQFGEMALAYGLHYIESNDLARVTNYGEYLEKHPPVEEVQILERSSWSCPHGVERWRSDCGCDTGQNPDWNQAWRTPLRESLDWLRDTVAPAFEEHARPLVSDPWRARDEYIHVILDRSPESLATFIARQAGKELCENERVTLLKLMELQRHAMLMYTSCGWFFDEVSRIETVQVMQYAGRVVQLARELFGSDIEPQFLERLGQAISNLAEHGTGRRIYERFVQPAMADLTTVAAHFAVRSLFEDYGSEAKVYCYDVAVSDLRRREKGRARLAVGKIGLTSTITAESGSFAFGALYFGEHTVRAGATAFQNDDAYRQTAADLMERFEAADFAGTIHSLDRSFGTSAYSLKSLFKDEQRRTMGHILEGTLADIEKVFRQLYEHHYPPMRFLTEMGNPLPKPFKDAAEFIINTDLRRVLTAKEPNLARVEALVSSATAWGAELDTEGHGYLLRLLLGRMMEAFASKPDEGEAIARLTAAVGLSQRLPFPIDLGEVQYRYYRLIPCSREEHRAWAQA
;
A
#
# COMPACT_ATOMS: atom_id res chain seq x y z
N VAL A 1 21.17 24.20 16.04
CA VAL A 1 19.74 24.42 15.69
C VAL A 1 19.70 25.28 14.44
N PHE A 2 18.83 24.96 13.49
CA PHE A 2 18.60 25.77 12.28
C PHE A 2 17.13 26.17 12.20
N PHE A 3 16.86 27.37 11.69
CA PHE A 3 15.51 27.88 11.50
C PHE A 3 15.20 27.95 10.01
N TYR A 4 14.12 27.30 9.60
CA TYR A 4 13.66 27.37 8.22
C TYR A 4 12.89 28.67 7.97
N ASN A 5 12.87 29.10 6.71
CA ASN A 5 12.09 30.22 6.25
C ASN A 5 10.64 29.78 6.04
N GLY A 6 9.79 30.04 7.05
CA GLY A 6 8.37 29.70 7.03
C GLY A 6 7.60 30.20 5.80
N PRO A 7 7.72 31.49 5.43
CA PRO A 7 7.08 32.01 4.23
C PRO A 7 7.48 31.29 2.93
N ILE A 8 8.77 30.97 2.75
CA ILE A 8 9.21 30.24 1.56
C ILE A 8 8.74 28.79 1.61
N ALA A 9 8.86 28.11 2.76
CA ALA A 9 8.35 26.74 2.92
C ALA A 9 6.85 26.64 2.59
N LYS A 10 6.05 27.61 3.06
CA LYS A 10 4.63 27.71 2.71
C LYS A 10 4.44 27.91 1.21
N ALA A 11 5.22 28.78 0.59
CA ALA A 11 5.10 29.04 -0.85
C ALA A 11 5.45 27.81 -1.70
N VAL A 12 6.49 27.07 -1.30
CA VAL A 12 6.88 25.78 -1.90
C VAL A 12 5.76 24.74 -1.74
N ALA A 13 5.18 24.62 -0.55
CA ALA A 13 4.19 23.59 -0.26
C ALA A 13 2.79 23.89 -0.80
N PHE A 14 2.35 25.16 -0.82
CA PHE A 14 0.94 25.53 -1.03
C PHE A 14 0.68 26.66 -2.03
N GLU A 15 1.70 27.40 -2.48
CA GLU A 15 1.51 28.61 -3.33
C GLU A 15 2.13 28.47 -4.73
N ARG A 16 2.23 27.23 -5.24
CA ARG A 16 2.66 26.92 -6.63
C ARG A 16 4.04 27.50 -7.01
N LEU A 17 4.92 27.72 -6.04
CA LEU A 17 6.26 28.24 -6.31
C LEU A 17 7.10 27.29 -7.18
N LEU A 18 6.78 26.00 -7.16
CA LEU A 18 7.47 24.94 -7.91
C LEU A 18 7.01 24.80 -9.37
N GLU A 19 6.20 25.72 -9.90
CA GLU A 19 5.83 25.67 -11.32
C GLU A 19 6.95 26.13 -12.26
N ASN A 20 7.90 26.87 -11.72
CA ASN A 20 9.03 27.39 -12.47
C ASN A 20 10.29 27.39 -11.58
N GLY A 21 11.29 26.64 -12.01
CA GLY A 21 12.54 26.50 -11.23
C GLY A 21 13.33 27.81 -11.11
N GLU A 22 13.26 28.71 -12.10
CA GLU A 22 13.89 30.04 -11.99
C GLU A 22 13.19 30.92 -10.95
N THR A 23 11.86 30.95 -10.95
CA THR A 23 11.08 31.68 -9.93
C THR A 23 11.39 31.14 -8.53
N PHE A 24 11.46 29.82 -8.38
CA PHE A 24 11.87 29.17 -7.13
C PHE A 24 13.29 29.59 -6.72
N ALA A 25 14.26 29.53 -7.63
CA ALA A 25 15.64 29.95 -7.38
C ALA A 25 15.73 31.41 -6.93
N ARG A 26 15.10 32.33 -7.66
CA ARG A 26 15.05 33.76 -7.31
C ARG A 26 14.47 33.97 -5.93
N ARG A 27 13.36 33.28 -5.60
CA ARG A 27 12.73 33.37 -4.29
C ARG A 27 13.64 32.95 -3.14
N LEU A 28 14.51 31.95 -3.35
CA LEU A 28 15.52 31.56 -2.36
C LEU A 28 16.62 32.61 -2.22
N VAL A 29 17.12 33.13 -3.34
CA VAL A 29 18.20 34.13 -3.37
C VAL A 29 17.74 35.45 -2.74
N ASP A 30 16.49 35.86 -2.98
CA ASP A 30 15.90 37.09 -2.41
C ASP A 30 15.79 37.08 -0.87
N ALA A 31 15.97 35.92 -0.23
CA ALA A 31 15.96 35.81 1.23
C ALA A 31 17.29 36.21 1.89
N PHE A 32 18.38 36.35 1.11
CA PHE A 32 19.64 36.92 1.57
C PHE A 32 19.54 38.44 1.70
N SER A 33 20.36 39.04 2.57
CA SER A 33 20.38 40.49 2.78
C SER A 33 21.78 41.05 2.73
N ASP A 34 22.05 41.99 1.82
CA ASP A 34 23.34 42.68 1.70
C ASP A 34 23.69 43.55 2.93
N ALA A 35 22.69 43.92 3.72
CA ALA A 35 22.89 44.67 4.95
C ALA A 35 23.58 43.84 6.05
N ARG A 36 23.54 42.50 5.96
CA ARG A 36 24.11 41.59 6.97
C ARG A 36 25.53 41.20 6.57
N ARG A 37 26.50 41.61 7.39
CA ARG A 37 27.95 41.32 7.19
C ARG A 37 28.41 39.95 7.72
N ARG A 38 27.51 39.18 8.32
CA ARG A 38 27.80 37.83 8.83
C ARG A 38 27.45 36.78 7.76
N PRO A 39 28.06 35.58 7.79
CA PRO A 39 27.61 34.46 6.97
C PRO A 39 26.10 34.24 7.11
N GLN A 40 25.44 34.01 5.99
CA GLN A 40 23.99 33.81 5.92
C GLN A 40 23.71 32.42 5.37
N LEU A 41 22.64 31.81 5.87
CA LEU A 41 22.11 30.54 5.40
C LEU A 41 20.61 30.67 5.23
N VAL A 42 20.11 30.43 4.02
CA VAL A 42 18.68 30.32 3.75
C VAL A 42 18.32 28.84 3.84
N THR A 43 17.39 28.53 4.75
CA THR A 43 16.94 27.16 5.00
C THR A 43 15.46 27.06 4.65
N VAL A 44 15.06 25.98 3.97
CA VAL A 44 13.66 25.65 3.70
C VAL A 44 13.43 24.20 4.12
N ALA A 45 12.34 23.96 4.84
CA ALA A 45 11.94 22.63 5.27
C ALA A 45 10.51 22.38 4.78
N VAL A 46 10.34 21.33 3.98
CA VAL A 46 9.06 20.88 3.41
C VAL A 46 9.08 19.35 3.34
N ASP A 47 7.90 18.73 3.28
CA ASP A 47 7.77 17.29 3.11
C ASP A 47 8.34 16.87 1.74
N GLY A 48 9.03 15.71 1.69
CA GLY A 48 9.68 15.25 0.45
C GLY A 48 8.68 14.99 -0.67
N GLU A 49 7.48 14.56 -0.31
CA GLU A 49 6.31 14.35 -1.17
C GLU A 49 5.90 15.64 -1.91
N THR A 50 6.33 16.82 -1.46
CA THR A 50 6.11 18.07 -2.17
C THR A 50 6.68 18.04 -3.60
N PHE A 51 7.79 17.33 -3.80
CA PHE A 51 8.48 17.24 -5.09
C PHE A 51 8.02 16.01 -5.87
N GLY A 52 6.95 16.17 -6.66
CA GLY A 52 6.45 15.17 -7.60
C GLY A 52 5.17 14.45 -7.18
N HIS A 53 4.85 14.37 -5.89
CA HIS A 53 3.59 13.79 -5.41
C HIS A 53 2.50 14.86 -5.20
N HIS A 54 2.78 15.89 -4.40
CA HIS A 54 1.82 16.99 -4.17
C HIS A 54 1.84 18.01 -5.33
N HIS A 55 3.01 18.28 -5.90
CA HIS A 55 3.16 19.14 -7.08
C HIS A 55 3.75 18.32 -8.21
N GLN A 56 2.94 18.09 -9.24
CA GLN A 56 3.40 17.43 -10.46
C GLN A 56 4.60 18.18 -11.04
N PHE A 57 5.68 17.46 -11.35
CA PHE A 57 6.95 18.01 -11.83
C PHE A 57 7.70 18.93 -10.86
N GLY A 58 7.31 18.97 -9.58
CA GLY A 58 8.00 19.79 -8.57
C GLY A 58 9.48 19.41 -8.40
N GLU A 59 9.84 18.15 -8.60
CA GLU A 59 11.22 17.66 -8.64
C GLU A 59 12.03 18.26 -9.79
N MET A 60 11.41 18.54 -10.94
CA MET A 60 12.07 19.20 -12.07
C MET A 60 12.34 20.66 -11.76
N ALA A 61 11.39 21.36 -11.13
CA ALA A 61 11.59 22.74 -10.70
C ALA A 61 12.67 22.86 -9.62
N LEU A 62 12.74 21.91 -8.68
CA LEU A 62 13.85 21.83 -7.72
C LEU A 62 15.19 21.65 -8.43
N ALA A 63 15.30 20.65 -9.32
CA ALA A 63 16.54 20.37 -10.04
C ALA A 63 17.00 21.58 -10.88
N TYR A 64 16.08 22.19 -11.62
CA TYR A 64 16.38 23.38 -12.42
C TYR A 64 16.72 24.59 -11.54
N GLY A 65 16.02 24.80 -10.42
CA GLY A 65 16.30 25.90 -9.51
C GLY A 65 17.70 25.82 -8.89
N LEU A 66 18.12 24.62 -8.48
CA LEU A 66 19.49 24.39 -8.01
C LEU A 66 20.51 24.64 -9.12
N HIS A 67 20.25 24.12 -10.33
CA HIS A 67 21.11 24.35 -11.50
C HIS A 67 21.24 25.84 -11.84
N TYR A 68 20.15 26.60 -11.76
CA TYR A 68 20.11 28.02 -12.03
C TYR A 68 20.96 28.81 -11.01
N ILE A 69 20.85 28.49 -9.73
CA ILE A 69 21.65 29.11 -8.66
C ILE A 69 23.15 28.89 -8.89
N GLU A 70 23.56 27.66 -9.16
CA GLU A 70 24.98 27.31 -9.38
C GLU A 70 25.53 27.89 -10.68
N SER A 71 24.76 27.84 -11.78
CA SER A 71 25.23 28.27 -13.10
C SER A 71 25.41 29.78 -13.20
N ASN A 72 24.67 30.54 -12.40
CA ASN A 72 24.74 32.00 -12.33
C ASN A 72 25.52 32.51 -11.10
N ASP A 73 26.15 31.63 -10.34
CA ASP A 73 26.93 31.96 -9.13
C ASP A 73 26.16 32.84 -8.12
N LEU A 74 24.86 32.57 -7.96
CA LEU A 74 23.96 33.41 -7.13
C LEU A 74 24.08 33.09 -5.64
N ALA A 75 24.36 31.83 -5.31
CA ALA A 75 24.57 31.36 -3.95
C ALA A 75 25.28 29.99 -3.97
N ARG A 76 25.88 29.60 -2.84
CA ARG A 76 26.45 28.27 -2.66
C ARG A 76 25.43 27.32 -2.06
N VAL A 77 25.12 26.23 -2.78
CA VAL A 77 24.36 25.11 -2.23
C VAL A 77 25.26 24.33 -1.26
N THR A 78 24.79 24.09 -0.03
CA THR A 78 25.54 23.41 1.03
C THR A 78 24.60 22.59 1.90
N ASN A 79 25.12 21.58 2.59
CA ASN A 79 24.41 20.94 3.69
C ASN A 79 24.75 21.60 5.04
N TYR A 80 24.00 21.26 6.09
CA TYR A 80 24.20 21.84 7.43
C TYR A 80 25.55 21.48 8.06
N GLY A 81 26.08 20.28 7.81
CA GLY A 81 27.36 19.85 8.36
C GLY A 81 28.52 20.68 7.82
N GLU A 82 28.58 20.84 6.50
CA GLU A 82 29.59 21.68 5.84
C GLU A 82 29.49 23.15 6.29
N TYR A 83 28.28 23.68 6.47
CA TYR A 83 28.09 25.05 6.96
C TYR A 83 28.63 25.20 8.39
N LEU A 84 28.32 24.27 9.30
CA LEU A 84 28.76 24.34 10.71
C LEU A 84 30.27 24.21 10.87
N GLU A 85 30.92 23.40 10.04
CA GLU A 85 32.38 23.24 10.07
C GLU A 85 33.09 24.57 9.75
N LYS A 86 32.53 25.37 8.83
CA LYS A 86 33.09 26.67 8.42
C LYS A 86 32.60 27.84 9.28
N HIS A 87 31.41 27.71 9.83
CA HIS A 87 30.69 28.78 10.52
C HIS A 87 30.04 28.24 11.81
N PRO A 88 30.84 27.97 12.86
CA PRO A 88 30.31 27.48 14.13
C PRO A 88 29.35 28.50 14.76
N PRO A 89 28.33 28.04 15.52
CA PRO A 89 27.36 28.93 16.14
C PRO A 89 28.02 29.79 17.22
N VAL A 90 27.74 31.09 17.18
CA VAL A 90 28.23 32.09 18.15
C VAL A 90 27.11 32.72 18.97
N GLU A 91 25.86 32.33 18.71
CA GLU A 91 24.67 32.82 19.39
C GLU A 91 23.96 31.67 20.09
N GLU A 92 23.44 31.94 21.28
CA GLU A 92 22.58 31.04 22.02
C GLU A 92 21.11 31.41 21.78
N VAL A 93 20.25 30.41 21.65
CA VAL A 93 18.81 30.57 21.47
C VAL A 93 18.08 29.65 22.41
N GLN A 94 16.98 30.14 22.99
CA GLN A 94 16.06 29.33 23.77
C GLN A 94 14.93 28.85 22.87
N ILE A 95 14.67 27.54 22.90
CA ILE A 95 13.52 26.95 22.21
C ILE A 95 12.29 27.11 23.11
N LEU A 96 11.18 27.57 22.53
CA LEU A 96 9.89 27.48 23.20
C LEU A 96 9.49 26.00 23.29
N GLU A 97 9.48 25.47 24.51
CA GLU A 97 9.12 24.08 24.78
C GLU A 97 7.73 23.77 24.21
N ARG A 98 7.58 22.54 23.68
CA ARG A 98 6.33 22.07 23.03
C ARG A 98 5.89 22.93 21.83
N SER A 99 6.80 23.65 21.19
CA SER A 99 6.55 24.26 19.88
C SER A 99 6.51 23.21 18.77
N SER A 100 5.94 23.57 17.61
CA SER A 100 5.99 22.77 16.40
C SER A 100 6.11 23.66 15.16
N TRP A 101 6.53 23.08 14.04
CA TRP A 101 6.65 23.77 12.76
C TRP A 101 5.30 23.97 12.02
N SER A 102 4.26 23.21 12.39
CA SER A 102 3.02 23.09 11.61
C SER A 102 1.73 23.36 12.40
N CYS A 103 1.86 23.74 13.68
CA CYS A 103 0.73 24.20 14.49
C CYS A 103 1.14 25.43 15.31
N PRO A 104 0.42 26.56 15.18
CA PRO A 104 0.72 27.77 15.95
C PRO A 104 0.49 27.59 17.46
N HIS A 105 -0.26 26.55 17.85
CA HIS A 105 -0.52 26.17 19.24
C HIS A 105 0.48 25.12 19.76
N GLY A 106 1.66 25.01 19.14
CA GLY A 106 2.69 24.08 19.56
C GLY A 106 2.36 22.63 19.18
N VAL A 107 2.43 21.70 20.13
CA VAL A 107 2.10 20.28 19.90
C VAL A 107 0.63 19.94 20.16
N GLU A 108 -0.22 20.94 20.41
CA GLU A 108 -1.61 20.70 20.79
C GLU A 108 -2.45 20.06 19.67
N ARG A 109 -2.07 20.21 18.39
CA ARG A 109 -2.68 19.45 17.28
C ARG A 109 -2.69 17.93 17.52
N TRP A 110 -1.67 17.39 18.22
CA TRP A 110 -1.54 15.96 18.48
C TRP A 110 -2.02 15.54 19.88
N ARG A 111 -2.77 16.41 20.56
CA ARG A 111 -3.19 16.16 21.96
C ARG A 111 -4.60 16.65 22.26
N SER A 112 -4.99 17.82 21.78
CA SER A 112 -6.22 18.49 22.19
C SER A 112 -6.94 19.15 20.99
N ASP A 113 -8.14 19.65 21.27
CA ASP A 113 -8.89 20.48 20.33
C ASP A 113 -8.34 21.91 20.33
N CYS A 114 -7.23 22.11 19.61
CA CYS A 114 -6.64 23.43 19.41
C CYS A 114 -7.27 24.22 18.24
N GLY A 115 -8.36 23.72 17.66
CA GLY A 115 -9.03 24.33 16.50
C GLY A 115 -8.21 24.31 15.20
N CYS A 116 -7.08 23.61 15.16
CA CYS A 116 -6.35 23.40 13.91
C CYS A 116 -6.99 22.24 13.13
N ASP A 117 -7.80 22.62 12.15
CA ASP A 117 -8.44 21.71 11.20
C ASP A 117 -7.82 21.81 9.79
N THR A 118 -8.30 20.95 8.88
CA THR A 118 -7.88 20.95 7.47
C THR A 118 -8.77 21.82 6.56
N GLY A 119 -9.77 22.49 7.12
CA GLY A 119 -10.74 23.33 6.40
C GLY A 119 -11.76 22.55 5.59
N GLN A 120 -11.82 21.22 5.71
CA GLN A 120 -12.73 20.39 4.90
C GLN A 120 -14.19 20.52 5.34
N ASN A 121 -14.45 20.65 6.65
CA ASN A 121 -15.80 20.71 7.21
C ASN A 121 -15.85 21.70 8.38
N PRO A 122 -16.53 22.86 8.23
CA PRO A 122 -16.59 23.89 9.27
C PRO A 122 -17.29 23.47 10.57
N ASP A 123 -18.19 22.48 10.52
CA ASP A 123 -18.98 22.02 11.67
C ASP A 123 -18.25 20.96 12.52
N TRP A 124 -17.05 20.53 12.10
CA TRP A 124 -16.30 19.48 12.79
C TRP A 124 -15.37 20.06 13.85
N ASN A 125 -15.13 19.28 14.90
CA ASN A 125 -14.19 19.61 15.96
C ASN A 125 -13.22 18.45 16.23
N GLN A 126 -12.20 18.71 17.04
CA GLN A 126 -11.17 17.71 17.35
C GLN A 126 -11.12 17.35 18.84
N ALA A 127 -12.25 17.52 19.54
CA ALA A 127 -12.42 17.14 20.95
C ALA A 127 -12.15 15.65 21.21
N TRP A 128 -12.23 14.80 20.19
CA TRP A 128 -11.91 13.38 20.26
C TRP A 128 -10.42 13.08 20.50
N ARG A 129 -9.51 14.03 20.23
CA ARG A 129 -8.06 13.82 20.42
C ARG A 129 -7.73 13.53 21.88
N THR A 130 -8.19 14.35 22.81
CA THR A 130 -7.93 14.17 24.25
C THR A 130 -8.31 12.76 24.76
N PRO A 131 -9.56 12.29 24.61
CA PRO A 131 -9.96 10.97 25.10
C PRO A 131 -9.25 9.82 24.35
N LEU A 132 -8.93 9.97 23.06
CA LEU A 132 -8.09 8.99 22.38
C LEU A 132 -6.72 8.92 23.06
N ARG A 133 -6.09 10.07 23.32
CA ARG A 133 -4.73 10.15 23.85
C ARG A 133 -4.65 9.53 25.23
N GLU A 134 -5.60 9.87 26.08
CA GLU A 134 -5.73 9.33 27.44
C GLU A 134 -5.98 7.82 27.43
N SER A 135 -6.73 7.31 26.45
CA SER A 135 -6.94 5.86 26.27
C SER A 135 -5.64 5.14 25.91
N LEU A 136 -4.84 5.71 25.01
CA LEU A 136 -3.54 5.14 24.62
C LEU A 136 -2.51 5.24 25.76
N ASP A 137 -2.46 6.38 26.46
CA ASP A 137 -1.58 6.56 27.62
C ASP A 137 -1.91 5.55 28.73
N TRP A 138 -3.20 5.35 29.02
CA TRP A 138 -3.64 4.33 29.97
C TRP A 138 -3.21 2.92 29.52
N LEU A 139 -3.38 2.57 28.24
CA LEU A 139 -3.00 1.26 27.72
C LEU A 139 -1.48 1.03 27.86
N ARG A 140 -0.66 2.01 27.47
CA ARG A 140 0.81 1.98 27.62
C ARG A 140 1.21 1.75 29.08
N ASP A 141 0.66 2.56 29.98
CA ASP A 141 1.04 2.55 31.40
C ASP A 141 0.55 1.27 32.10
N THR A 142 -0.54 0.68 31.61
CA THR A 142 -1.08 -0.60 32.11
C THR A 142 -0.19 -1.78 31.71
N VAL A 143 0.31 -1.82 30.48
CA VAL A 143 1.10 -2.97 29.99
C VAL A 143 2.59 -2.90 30.34
N ALA A 144 3.13 -1.70 30.63
CA ALA A 144 4.56 -1.51 30.87
C ALA A 144 5.11 -2.33 32.07
N PRO A 145 4.45 -2.37 33.25
CA PRO A 145 4.92 -3.18 34.37
C PRO A 145 4.90 -4.68 34.06
N ALA A 146 3.84 -5.17 33.42
CA ALA A 146 3.69 -6.59 33.06
C ALA A 146 4.73 -7.00 32.01
N PHE A 147 5.01 -6.13 31.03
CA PHE A 147 6.10 -6.32 30.07
C PHE A 147 7.44 -6.50 30.79
N GLU A 148 7.76 -5.61 31.74
CA GLU A 148 9.03 -5.64 32.45
C GLU A 148 9.16 -6.92 33.30
N GLU A 149 8.10 -7.31 34.01
CA GLU A 149 8.02 -8.54 34.79
C GLU A 149 8.30 -9.79 33.95
N HIS A 150 7.66 -9.91 32.79
CA HIS A 150 7.76 -11.10 31.93
C HIS A 150 9.03 -11.12 31.06
N ALA A 151 9.66 -9.97 30.81
CA ALA A 151 10.89 -9.88 30.04
C ALA A 151 12.15 -10.15 30.88
N ARG A 152 12.15 -9.76 32.17
CA ARG A 152 13.31 -9.94 33.09
C ARG A 152 13.89 -11.37 33.14
N PRO A 153 13.09 -12.46 33.08
CA PRO A 153 13.63 -13.83 33.04
C PRO A 153 14.30 -14.22 31.71
N LEU A 154 14.08 -13.43 30.65
CA LEU A 154 14.51 -13.72 29.28
C LEU A 154 15.71 -12.87 28.86
N VAL A 155 15.79 -11.61 29.32
CA VAL A 155 16.83 -10.64 28.95
C VAL A 155 17.35 -9.89 30.18
N SER A 156 18.59 -9.41 30.09
CA SER A 156 19.24 -8.71 31.21
C SER A 156 18.62 -7.35 31.53
N ASP A 157 18.19 -6.61 30.50
CA ASP A 157 17.54 -5.31 30.62
C ASP A 157 16.39 -5.22 29.60
N PRO A 158 15.13 -5.33 30.04
CA PRO A 158 13.96 -5.28 29.14
C PRO A 158 13.86 -4.02 28.30
N TRP A 159 14.19 -2.86 28.86
CA TRP A 159 14.03 -1.57 28.20
C TRP A 159 15.15 -1.33 27.19
N ARG A 160 16.39 -1.75 27.51
CA ARG A 160 17.46 -1.79 26.53
C ARG A 160 17.18 -2.78 25.40
N ALA A 161 16.68 -3.97 25.72
CA ALA A 161 16.32 -4.97 24.70
C ALA A 161 15.24 -4.44 23.75
N ARG A 162 14.24 -3.70 24.26
CA ARG A 162 13.25 -2.99 23.45
C ARG A 162 13.91 -2.03 22.45
N ASP A 163 14.85 -1.19 22.89
CA ASP A 163 15.48 -0.20 22.03
C ASP A 163 16.37 -0.85 20.96
N GLU A 164 17.13 -1.87 21.36
CA GLU A 164 18.02 -2.64 20.48
C GLU A 164 17.25 -3.55 19.49
N TYR A 165 15.95 -3.79 19.74
CA TYR A 165 15.09 -4.57 18.84
C TYR A 165 14.93 -3.89 17.47
N ILE A 166 15.27 -2.60 17.33
CA ILE A 166 15.33 -1.92 16.03
C ILE A 166 16.18 -2.68 15.00
N HIS A 167 17.26 -3.35 15.43
CA HIS A 167 18.10 -4.12 14.52
C HIS A 167 17.37 -5.31 13.90
N VAL A 168 16.52 -6.00 14.69
CA VAL A 168 15.66 -7.08 14.19
C VAL A 168 14.54 -6.53 13.32
N ILE A 169 14.03 -5.34 13.62
CA ILE A 169 13.00 -4.70 12.78
C ILE A 169 13.54 -4.36 11.40
N LEU A 170 14.77 -3.84 11.32
CA LEU A 170 15.43 -3.46 10.07
C LEU A 170 15.89 -4.68 9.27
N ASP A 171 16.28 -5.75 9.95
CA ASP A 171 16.62 -7.03 9.34
C ASP A 171 16.05 -8.20 10.14
N ARG A 172 15.02 -8.85 9.58
CA ARG A 172 14.33 -10.02 10.16
C ARG A 172 14.97 -11.36 9.78
N SER A 173 16.20 -11.35 9.28
CA SER A 173 16.96 -12.57 9.01
C SER A 173 17.16 -13.41 10.28
N PRO A 174 17.24 -14.75 10.16
CA PRO A 174 17.59 -15.62 11.29
C PRO A 174 18.90 -15.23 11.98
N GLU A 175 19.87 -14.71 11.22
CA GLU A 175 21.18 -14.29 11.71
C GLU A 175 21.08 -13.02 12.58
N SER A 176 20.32 -12.02 12.14
CA SER A 176 20.04 -10.80 12.89
C SER A 176 19.32 -11.13 14.21
N LEU A 177 18.31 -12.00 14.14
CA LEU A 177 17.58 -12.46 15.33
C LEU A 177 18.49 -13.22 16.30
N ALA A 178 19.31 -14.15 15.82
CA ALA A 178 20.25 -14.89 16.66
C ALA A 178 21.25 -13.95 17.34
N THR A 179 21.75 -12.95 16.61
CA THR A 179 22.67 -11.93 17.14
C THR A 179 22.01 -11.08 18.23
N PHE A 180 20.76 -10.66 18.02
CA PHE A 180 19.99 -9.92 19.02
C PHE A 180 19.80 -10.76 20.30
N ILE A 181 19.34 -12.00 20.17
CA ILE A 181 19.12 -12.89 21.32
C ILE A 181 20.44 -13.12 22.06
N ALA A 182 21.54 -13.44 21.38
CA ALA A 182 22.83 -13.68 22.02
C ALA A 182 23.38 -12.45 22.76
N ARG A 183 23.05 -11.22 22.32
CA ARG A 183 23.46 -9.98 22.98
C ARG A 183 22.59 -9.62 24.19
N GLN A 184 21.28 -9.88 24.10
CA GLN A 184 20.31 -9.43 25.12
C GLN A 184 19.99 -10.53 26.15
N ALA A 185 19.96 -11.78 25.73
CA ALA A 185 19.76 -12.94 26.57
C ALA A 185 21.13 -13.46 27.03
N GLY A 186 21.39 -13.46 28.34
CA GLY A 186 22.60 -14.06 28.92
C GLY A 186 22.60 -15.60 28.92
N LYS A 187 21.69 -16.22 28.16
CA LYS A 187 21.45 -17.66 28.09
C LYS A 187 20.86 -18.02 26.72
N GLU A 188 20.94 -19.29 26.34
CA GLU A 188 20.14 -19.80 25.23
C GLU A 188 18.65 -19.84 25.61
N LEU A 189 17.79 -19.41 24.69
CA LEU A 189 16.34 -19.46 24.85
C LEU A 189 15.78 -20.63 24.05
N CYS A 190 14.92 -21.42 24.68
CA CYS A 190 14.12 -22.41 23.95
C CYS A 190 13.12 -21.73 22.99
N GLU A 191 12.48 -22.52 22.13
CA GLU A 191 11.54 -22.00 21.12
C GLU A 191 10.41 -21.17 21.75
N ASN A 192 9.79 -21.68 22.82
CA ASN A 192 8.72 -20.97 23.51
C ASN A 192 9.21 -19.65 24.14
N GLU A 193 10.35 -19.66 24.81
CA GLU A 193 10.95 -18.44 25.38
C GLU A 193 11.28 -17.40 24.30
N ARG A 194 11.74 -17.86 23.12
CA ARG A 194 12.01 -16.99 21.97
C ARG A 194 10.73 -16.34 21.45
N VAL A 195 9.66 -17.13 21.28
CA VAL A 195 8.36 -16.62 20.85
C VAL A 195 7.82 -15.61 21.86
N THR A 196 7.91 -15.91 23.16
CA THR A 196 7.51 -14.99 24.23
C THR A 196 8.32 -13.69 24.18
N LEU A 197 9.65 -13.77 24.05
CA LEU A 197 10.51 -12.59 23.93
C LEU A 197 10.10 -11.72 22.74
N LEU A 198 9.90 -12.32 21.57
CA LEU A 198 9.51 -11.57 20.37
C LEU A 198 8.12 -10.94 20.50
N LYS A 199 7.15 -11.66 21.08
CA LYS A 199 5.82 -11.10 21.37
C LYS A 199 5.91 -9.92 22.34
N LEU A 200 6.76 -9.98 23.37
CA LEU A 200 7.03 -8.86 24.29
C LEU A 200 7.65 -7.65 23.57
N MET A 201 8.60 -7.88 22.66
CA MET A 201 9.20 -6.81 21.85
C MET A 201 8.19 -6.16 20.91
N GLU A 202 7.36 -6.95 20.23
CA GLU A 202 6.29 -6.45 19.36
C GLU A 202 5.19 -5.71 20.15
N LEU A 203 4.88 -6.14 21.38
CA LEU A 203 3.96 -5.42 22.28
C LEU A 203 4.46 -3.99 22.53
N GLN A 204 5.74 -3.82 22.90
CA GLN A 204 6.32 -2.49 23.11
C GLN A 204 6.45 -1.70 21.81
N ARG A 205 6.79 -2.35 20.69
CA ARG A 205 6.79 -1.71 19.37
C ARG A 205 5.42 -1.12 19.06
N HIS A 206 4.34 -1.88 19.23
CA HIS A 206 2.99 -1.39 18.97
C HIS A 206 2.54 -0.31 19.97
N ALA A 207 2.98 -0.39 21.22
CA ALA A 207 2.77 0.67 22.21
C ALA A 207 3.44 2.00 21.81
N MET A 208 4.54 1.96 21.03
CA MET A 208 5.13 3.16 20.42
C MET A 208 4.39 3.57 19.14
N LEU A 209 4.07 2.62 18.26
CA LEU A 209 3.43 2.90 16.96
C LEU A 209 2.03 3.52 17.09
N MET A 210 1.29 3.23 18.16
CA MET A 210 -0.01 3.87 18.40
C MET A 210 0.08 5.40 18.61
N TYR A 211 1.28 5.98 18.72
CA TYR A 211 1.49 7.44 18.75
C TYR A 211 1.92 8.02 17.39
N THR A 212 1.77 7.29 16.30
CA THR A 212 2.05 7.79 14.94
C THR A 212 1.26 9.08 14.69
N SER A 213 1.98 10.17 14.42
CA SER A 213 1.45 11.54 14.42
C SER A 213 0.38 11.79 13.35
N CYS A 214 0.40 11.06 12.23
CA CYS A 214 -0.60 11.17 11.17
C CYS A 214 -2.03 10.87 11.66
N GLY A 215 -2.17 9.99 12.67
CA GLY A 215 -3.47 9.63 13.27
C GLY A 215 -4.13 10.76 14.06
N TRP A 216 -3.52 11.94 14.13
CA TRP A 216 -4.02 13.11 14.86
C TRP A 216 -4.20 14.33 13.98
N PHE A 217 -3.64 14.30 12.77
CA PHE A 217 -3.47 15.48 11.94
C PHE A 217 -4.80 15.99 11.38
N PHE A 218 -5.67 15.06 10.98
CA PHE A 218 -6.97 15.32 10.37
C PHE A 218 -8.08 15.50 11.40
N ASP A 219 -9.25 15.87 10.90
CA ASP A 219 -10.35 16.39 11.71
C ASP A 219 -11.22 15.26 12.30
N GLU A 220 -11.15 14.05 11.73
CA GLU A 220 -12.08 12.95 12.01
C GLU A 220 -11.39 11.69 12.55
N VAL A 221 -11.93 11.13 13.64
CA VAL A 221 -11.40 9.97 14.35
C VAL A 221 -11.58 8.63 13.61
N SER A 222 -12.55 8.53 12.70
CA SER A 222 -12.80 7.32 11.88
C SER A 222 -11.96 7.25 10.60
N ARG A 223 -11.09 8.24 10.35
CA ARG A 223 -10.15 8.25 9.24
C ARG A 223 -9.15 7.09 9.31
N ILE A 224 -8.60 6.71 8.17
CA ILE A 224 -7.71 5.55 8.04
C ILE A 224 -6.47 5.67 8.92
N GLU A 225 -5.93 6.89 9.09
CA GLU A 225 -4.75 7.17 9.88
C GLU A 225 -5.00 6.95 11.38
N THR A 226 -6.14 7.43 11.87
CA THR A 226 -6.54 7.26 13.27
C THR A 226 -6.95 5.82 13.56
N VAL A 227 -7.65 5.17 12.63
CA VAL A 227 -7.95 3.74 12.71
C VAL A 227 -6.68 2.90 12.74
N GLN A 228 -5.64 3.27 11.97
CA GLN A 228 -4.33 2.59 12.02
C GLN A 228 -3.68 2.71 13.41
N VAL A 229 -3.76 3.88 14.05
CA VAL A 229 -3.34 4.08 15.45
C VAL A 229 -4.13 3.15 16.40
N MET A 230 -5.45 3.07 16.23
CA MET A 230 -6.27 2.16 17.03
C MET A 230 -5.96 0.69 16.75
N GLN A 231 -5.57 0.31 15.52
CA GLN A 231 -5.12 -1.03 15.18
C GLN A 231 -3.82 -1.41 15.90
N TYR A 232 -2.88 -0.47 16.03
CA TYR A 232 -1.70 -0.70 16.86
C TYR A 232 -2.07 -0.89 18.34
N ALA A 233 -2.98 -0.08 18.87
CA ALA A 233 -3.49 -0.26 20.23
C ALA A 233 -4.20 -1.62 20.41
N GLY A 234 -5.02 -2.02 19.45
CA GLY A 234 -5.66 -3.33 19.41
C GLY A 234 -4.64 -4.48 19.41
N ARG A 235 -3.51 -4.32 18.70
CA ARG A 235 -2.44 -5.31 18.72
C ARG A 235 -1.74 -5.39 20.08
N VAL A 236 -1.59 -4.27 20.80
CA VAL A 236 -1.11 -4.27 22.20
C VAL A 236 -2.08 -5.05 23.09
N VAL A 237 -3.39 -4.80 22.97
CA VAL A 237 -4.44 -5.52 23.72
C VAL A 237 -4.38 -7.02 23.44
N GLN A 238 -4.29 -7.42 22.16
CA GLN A 238 -4.19 -8.82 21.75
C GLN A 238 -2.95 -9.51 22.34
N LEU A 239 -1.78 -8.89 22.21
CA LEU A 239 -0.53 -9.44 22.74
C LEU A 239 -0.52 -9.49 24.27
N ALA A 240 -1.07 -8.48 24.95
CA ALA A 240 -1.18 -8.45 26.40
C ALA A 240 -2.06 -9.59 26.91
N ARG A 241 -3.18 -9.88 26.22
CA ARG A 241 -4.04 -11.02 26.54
C ARG A 241 -3.31 -12.35 26.37
N GLU A 242 -2.57 -12.53 25.27
CA GLU A 242 -1.81 -13.75 24.99
C GLU A 242 -0.64 -13.96 25.98
N LEU A 243 0.05 -12.89 26.37
CA LEU A 243 1.25 -12.96 27.22
C LEU A 243 0.92 -13.00 28.71
N PHE A 244 -0.08 -12.24 29.15
CA PHE A 244 -0.35 -12.00 30.58
C PHE A 244 -1.68 -12.59 31.05
N GLY A 245 -2.55 -13.03 30.14
CA GLY A 245 -3.88 -13.55 30.47
C GLY A 245 -4.88 -12.49 31.00
N SER A 246 -4.48 -11.22 31.06
CA SER A 246 -5.32 -10.12 31.56
C SER A 246 -6.29 -9.62 30.48
N ASP A 247 -7.59 -9.54 30.81
CA ASP A 247 -8.61 -8.98 29.91
C ASP A 247 -8.71 -7.46 30.10
N ILE A 248 -7.79 -6.73 29.47
CA ILE A 248 -7.72 -5.25 29.52
C ILE A 248 -8.60 -4.56 28.48
N GLU A 249 -9.14 -5.31 27.53
CA GLU A 249 -9.92 -4.79 26.40
C GLU A 249 -11.19 -4.05 26.83
N PRO A 250 -12.00 -4.54 27.79
CA PRO A 250 -13.22 -3.83 28.19
C PRO A 250 -12.95 -2.44 28.77
N GLN A 251 -11.91 -2.29 29.60
CA GLN A 251 -11.54 -1.00 30.18
C GLN A 251 -10.93 -0.06 29.14
N PHE A 252 -10.17 -0.60 28.18
CA PHE A 252 -9.68 0.17 27.04
C PHE A 252 -10.84 0.74 26.22
N LEU A 253 -11.83 -0.10 25.89
CA LEU A 253 -13.00 0.28 25.10
C LEU A 253 -13.91 1.28 25.83
N GLU A 254 -14.00 1.21 27.15
CA GLU A 254 -14.74 2.19 27.95
C GLU A 254 -14.14 3.60 27.81
N ARG A 255 -12.81 3.71 27.90
CA ARG A 255 -12.09 4.98 27.71
C ARG A 255 -12.18 5.47 26.27
N LEU A 256 -11.95 4.56 25.32
CA LEU A 256 -12.02 4.88 23.89
C LEU A 256 -13.43 5.32 23.46
N GLY A 257 -14.46 4.88 24.19
CA GLY A 257 -15.84 5.31 24.01
C GLY A 257 -16.08 6.81 24.22
N GLN A 258 -15.17 7.52 24.90
CA GLN A 258 -15.26 8.97 25.09
C GLN A 258 -14.79 9.77 23.87
N ALA A 259 -14.08 9.15 22.93
CA ALA A 259 -13.72 9.78 21.67
C ALA A 259 -14.95 9.80 20.74
N ILE A 260 -15.54 10.97 20.53
CA ILE A 260 -16.76 11.12 19.72
C ILE A 260 -16.40 11.45 18.27
N SER A 261 -16.95 10.70 17.33
CA SER A 261 -16.80 10.96 15.90
C SER A 261 -17.64 12.15 15.45
N ASN A 262 -17.12 12.94 14.51
CA ASN A 262 -17.93 13.96 13.83
C ASN A 262 -18.99 13.33 12.90
N LEU A 263 -18.88 12.03 12.63
CA LEU A 263 -19.83 11.27 11.82
C LEU A 263 -20.77 10.44 12.71
N ALA A 264 -22.06 10.79 12.68
CA ALA A 264 -23.10 10.13 13.48
C ALA A 264 -23.18 8.60 13.24
N GLU A 265 -22.89 8.14 12.02
CA GLU A 265 -22.85 6.72 11.66
C GLU A 265 -21.74 5.93 12.35
N HIS A 266 -20.68 6.59 12.81
CA HIS A 266 -19.57 5.98 13.55
C HIS A 266 -19.73 6.13 15.06
N GLY A 267 -20.32 7.23 15.53
CA GLY A 267 -20.65 7.41 16.95
C GLY A 267 -19.40 7.61 17.81
N THR A 268 -18.87 6.54 18.40
CA THR A 268 -17.77 6.60 19.38
C THR A 268 -16.54 5.82 18.92
N GLY A 269 -15.38 6.12 19.50
CA GLY A 269 -14.13 5.39 19.28
C GLY A 269 -14.26 3.89 19.58
N ARG A 270 -15.09 3.52 20.55
CA ARG A 270 -15.45 2.11 20.80
C ARG A 270 -16.11 1.46 19.59
N ARG A 271 -17.14 2.09 19.02
CA ARG A 271 -17.84 1.55 17.85
C ARG A 271 -16.94 1.52 16.62
N ILE A 272 -16.02 2.47 16.48
CA ILE A 272 -14.99 2.48 15.44
C ILE A 272 -14.05 1.27 15.63
N TYR A 273 -13.58 1.03 16.86
CA TYR A 273 -12.72 -0.12 17.17
C TYR A 273 -13.42 -1.45 16.87
N GLU A 274 -14.63 -1.64 17.36
CA GLU A 274 -15.42 -2.86 17.12
C GLU A 274 -15.67 -3.09 15.62
N ARG A 275 -15.85 -2.01 14.84
CA ARG A 275 -16.13 -2.08 13.40
C ARG A 275 -14.89 -2.27 12.53
N PHE A 276 -13.75 -1.67 12.89
CA PHE A 276 -12.59 -1.58 12.00
C PHE A 276 -11.29 -2.17 12.55
N VAL A 277 -11.17 -2.28 13.87
CA VAL A 277 -9.96 -2.79 14.54
C VAL A 277 -10.12 -4.26 14.89
N GLN A 278 -11.19 -4.62 15.60
CA GLN A 278 -11.43 -5.99 16.03
C GLN A 278 -11.47 -6.99 14.87
N PRO A 279 -12.13 -6.71 13.72
CA PRO A 279 -12.10 -7.62 12.57
C PRO A 279 -10.74 -7.70 11.85
N ALA A 280 -9.83 -6.76 12.11
CA ALA A 280 -8.48 -6.77 11.55
C ALA A 280 -7.48 -7.56 12.43
N MET A 281 -7.87 -7.93 13.65
CA MET A 281 -7.06 -8.81 14.49
C MET A 281 -7.06 -10.22 13.90
N ALA A 282 -5.87 -10.73 13.62
CA ALA A 282 -5.69 -12.06 13.07
C ALA A 282 -4.83 -12.91 14.01
N ASP A 283 -5.27 -14.14 14.19
CA ASP A 283 -4.49 -15.24 14.78
C ASP A 283 -4.04 -16.20 13.68
N LEU A 284 -3.24 -17.21 14.03
CA LEU A 284 -2.79 -18.22 13.07
C LEU A 284 -3.97 -19.00 12.44
N THR A 285 -5.08 -19.19 13.16
CA THR A 285 -6.29 -19.84 12.64
C THR A 285 -6.91 -19.02 11.51
N THR A 286 -7.01 -17.70 11.69
CA THR A 286 -7.47 -16.75 10.68
C THR A 286 -6.56 -16.82 9.45
N VAL A 287 -5.24 -16.80 9.64
CA VAL A 287 -4.28 -16.93 8.53
C VAL A 287 -4.45 -18.25 7.78
N ALA A 288 -4.66 -19.36 8.49
CA ALA A 288 -4.94 -20.67 7.89
C ALA A 288 -6.23 -20.66 7.06
N ALA A 289 -7.30 -20.01 7.53
CA ALA A 289 -8.53 -19.87 6.78
C ALA A 289 -8.35 -19.01 5.51
N HIS A 290 -7.47 -18.00 5.54
CA HIS A 290 -7.15 -17.19 4.36
C HIS A 290 -6.38 -18.01 3.33
N PHE A 291 -5.39 -18.80 3.78
CA PHE A 291 -4.70 -19.75 2.91
C PHE A 291 -5.68 -20.77 2.30
N ALA A 292 -6.64 -21.27 3.09
CA ALA A 292 -7.67 -22.19 2.61
C ALA A 292 -8.44 -21.62 1.42
N VAL A 293 -8.89 -20.36 1.48
CA VAL A 293 -9.56 -19.72 0.35
C VAL A 293 -8.63 -19.53 -0.85
N ARG A 294 -7.38 -19.11 -0.64
CA ARG A 294 -6.41 -18.95 -1.73
C ARG A 294 -6.16 -20.26 -2.47
N SER A 295 -6.10 -21.38 -1.75
CA SER A 295 -5.88 -22.71 -2.32
C SER A 295 -6.97 -23.18 -3.29
N LEU A 296 -8.14 -22.52 -3.33
CA LEU A 296 -9.20 -22.79 -4.32
C LEU A 296 -8.86 -22.29 -5.72
N PHE A 297 -8.03 -21.26 -5.84
CA PHE A 297 -7.78 -20.54 -7.10
C PHE A 297 -6.33 -20.62 -7.55
N GLU A 298 -5.40 -20.81 -6.62
CA GLU A 298 -3.96 -20.85 -6.88
C GLU A 298 -3.38 -22.22 -6.52
N ASP A 299 -2.33 -22.61 -7.24
CA ASP A 299 -1.51 -23.77 -6.90
C ASP A 299 -0.27 -23.33 -6.13
N TYR A 300 -0.19 -23.78 -4.88
CA TYR A 300 0.98 -23.58 -4.05
C TYR A 300 1.71 -24.92 -4.00
N GLY A 301 3.00 -24.90 -4.29
CA GLY A 301 3.86 -26.07 -4.09
C GLY A 301 3.96 -26.44 -2.61
N SER A 302 5.08 -27.04 -2.21
CA SER A 302 5.32 -27.39 -0.80
C SER A 302 5.50 -26.19 0.12
N GLU A 303 5.81 -25.01 -0.43
CA GLU A 303 6.07 -23.78 0.31
C GLU A 303 5.30 -22.60 -0.30
N ALA A 304 4.72 -21.77 0.56
CA ALA A 304 4.04 -20.54 0.18
C ALA A 304 4.24 -19.45 1.23
N LYS A 305 3.89 -18.21 0.84
CA LYS A 305 3.92 -17.06 1.74
C LYS A 305 2.58 -16.35 1.78
N VAL A 306 2.11 -16.05 2.99
CA VAL A 306 0.90 -15.28 3.25
C VAL A 306 1.29 -14.10 4.12
N TYR A 307 1.49 -12.93 3.52
CA TYR A 307 1.98 -11.72 4.21
C TYR A 307 3.29 -11.99 4.98
N CYS A 308 3.25 -11.91 6.32
CA CYS A 308 4.37 -12.16 7.22
C CYS A 308 4.41 -13.60 7.76
N TYR A 309 3.70 -14.54 7.13
CA TYR A 309 3.66 -15.95 7.51
C TYR A 309 4.23 -16.83 6.41
N ASP A 310 5.16 -17.70 6.79
CA ASP A 310 5.63 -18.79 5.94
C ASP A 310 4.71 -19.99 6.12
N VAL A 311 4.36 -20.63 5.00
CA VAL A 311 3.40 -21.74 4.93
C VAL A 311 4.11 -22.97 4.36
N ALA A 312 4.16 -24.03 5.15
CA ALA A 312 4.59 -25.36 4.71
C ALA A 312 3.35 -26.21 4.40
N VAL A 313 3.19 -26.65 3.16
CA VAL A 313 2.03 -27.44 2.71
C VAL A 313 2.36 -28.92 2.81
N SER A 314 1.75 -29.60 3.78
CA SER A 314 1.98 -31.03 4.04
C SER A 314 1.02 -31.93 3.26
N ASP A 315 -0.22 -31.50 3.07
CA ASP A 315 -1.20 -32.16 2.19
C ASP A 315 -2.14 -31.10 1.61
N LEU A 316 -2.45 -31.21 0.32
CA LEU A 316 -3.42 -30.35 -0.36
C LEU A 316 -4.15 -31.17 -1.42
N ARG A 317 -5.45 -31.31 -1.24
CA ARG A 317 -6.34 -32.03 -2.16
C ARG A 317 -7.34 -31.05 -2.73
N ARG A 318 -7.39 -30.98 -4.06
CA ARG A 318 -8.33 -30.12 -4.79
C ARG A 318 -9.22 -30.93 -5.71
N ARG A 319 -10.47 -30.51 -5.83
CA ARG A 319 -11.46 -31.04 -6.78
C ARG A 319 -12.24 -29.90 -7.40
N GLU A 320 -12.58 -30.06 -8.67
CA GLU A 320 -13.38 -29.11 -9.43
C GLU A 320 -14.49 -29.88 -10.15
N LYS A 321 -15.73 -29.35 -10.06
CA LYS A 321 -16.91 -29.91 -10.72
C LYS A 321 -17.75 -28.76 -11.27
N GLY A 322 -17.64 -28.52 -12.58
CA GLY A 322 -18.23 -27.33 -13.20
C GLY A 322 -17.55 -26.06 -12.68
N ARG A 323 -18.32 -25.15 -12.08
CA ARG A 323 -17.81 -23.94 -11.41
C ARG A 323 -17.49 -24.15 -9.92
N ALA A 324 -17.88 -25.29 -9.35
CA ALA A 324 -17.64 -25.57 -7.94
C ALA A 324 -16.21 -26.10 -7.74
N ARG A 325 -15.56 -25.67 -6.66
CA ARG A 325 -14.20 -26.07 -6.26
C ARG A 325 -14.17 -26.39 -4.77
N LEU A 326 -13.51 -27.48 -4.42
CA LEU A 326 -13.23 -27.88 -3.05
C LEU A 326 -11.71 -27.99 -2.87
N ALA A 327 -11.20 -27.44 -1.78
CA ALA A 327 -9.84 -27.63 -1.31
C ALA A 327 -9.85 -28.11 0.15
N VAL A 328 -9.08 -29.15 0.46
CA VAL A 328 -8.89 -29.65 1.82
C VAL A 328 -7.41 -29.94 2.01
N GLY A 329 -6.83 -29.53 3.14
CA GLY A 329 -5.39 -29.67 3.34
C GLY A 329 -4.93 -29.58 4.78
N LYS A 330 -3.63 -29.83 4.94
CA LYS A 330 -2.85 -29.73 6.18
C LYS A 330 -1.64 -28.83 5.92
N ILE A 331 -1.47 -27.81 6.75
CA ILE A 331 -0.39 -26.83 6.65
C ILE A 331 0.30 -26.60 7.99
N GLY A 332 1.58 -26.25 7.93
CA GLY A 332 2.30 -25.59 9.01
C GLY A 332 2.40 -24.09 8.71
N LEU A 333 2.11 -23.25 9.69
CA LEU A 333 2.25 -21.80 9.60
C LEU A 333 3.31 -21.34 10.59
N THR A 334 4.19 -20.43 10.17
CA THR A 334 5.18 -19.78 11.04
C THR A 334 5.20 -18.28 10.81
N SER A 335 5.07 -17.49 11.87
CA SER A 335 5.18 -16.03 11.83
C SER A 335 6.66 -15.61 11.68
N THR A 336 6.98 -14.86 10.63
CA THR A 336 8.31 -14.23 10.45
C THR A 336 8.57 -13.08 11.43
N ILE A 337 7.54 -12.67 12.19
CA ILE A 337 7.62 -11.57 13.16
C ILE A 337 7.88 -12.08 14.56
N THR A 338 7.11 -13.08 15.00
CA THR A 338 7.10 -13.60 16.38
C THR A 338 7.72 -14.98 16.50
N ALA A 339 8.11 -15.61 15.39
CA ALA A 339 8.50 -17.01 15.29
C ALA A 339 7.43 -18.02 15.77
N GLU A 340 6.22 -17.55 16.07
CA GLU A 340 5.12 -18.39 16.50
C GLU A 340 4.70 -19.32 15.36
N SER A 341 4.62 -20.61 15.66
CA SER A 341 4.28 -21.64 14.69
C SER A 341 3.12 -22.52 15.13
N GLY A 342 2.33 -23.00 14.18
CA GLY A 342 1.24 -23.94 14.44
C GLY A 342 0.92 -24.80 13.23
N SER A 343 0.39 -26.00 13.47
CA SER A 343 -0.12 -26.89 12.42
C SER A 343 -1.64 -26.82 12.36
N PHE A 344 -2.20 -26.73 11.15
CA PHE A 344 -3.63 -26.54 10.91
C PHE A 344 -4.14 -27.50 9.84
N ALA A 345 -5.36 -27.99 10.06
CA ALA A 345 -6.17 -28.60 9.01
C ALA A 345 -7.19 -27.57 8.53
N PHE A 346 -7.48 -27.55 7.23
CA PHE A 346 -8.44 -26.61 6.65
C PHE A 346 -9.30 -27.26 5.58
N GLY A 347 -10.44 -26.61 5.33
CA GLY A 347 -11.30 -26.87 4.18
C GLY A 347 -11.84 -25.58 3.61
N ALA A 348 -11.96 -25.51 2.29
CA ALA A 348 -12.59 -24.40 1.59
C ALA A 348 -13.45 -24.91 0.43
N LEU A 349 -14.61 -24.29 0.24
CA LEU A 349 -15.57 -24.60 -0.81
C LEU A 349 -15.98 -23.31 -1.51
N TYR A 350 -15.86 -23.31 -2.84
CA TYR A 350 -16.48 -22.34 -3.73
C TYR A 350 -17.54 -23.06 -4.54
N PHE A 351 -18.79 -22.59 -4.55
CA PHE A 351 -19.87 -23.25 -5.31
C PHE A 351 -20.37 -22.43 -6.50
N GLY A 352 -19.68 -21.32 -6.84
CA GLY A 352 -20.07 -20.43 -7.92
C GLY A 352 -20.52 -19.05 -7.41
N GLU A 353 -20.65 -18.14 -8.37
CA GLU A 353 -20.93 -16.71 -8.14
C GLU A 353 -19.95 -16.13 -7.11
N HIS A 354 -20.44 -15.65 -5.97
CA HIS A 354 -19.67 -14.95 -4.95
C HIS A 354 -19.58 -15.74 -3.64
N THR A 355 -20.01 -17.01 -3.62
CA THR A 355 -20.11 -17.74 -2.36
C THR A 355 -18.92 -18.65 -2.13
N VAL A 356 -18.09 -18.21 -1.19
CA VAL A 356 -16.96 -18.95 -0.64
C VAL A 356 -17.26 -19.26 0.82
N ARG A 357 -16.98 -20.50 1.24
CA ARG A 357 -16.94 -20.90 2.65
C ARG A 357 -15.60 -21.54 2.95
N ALA A 358 -14.98 -21.13 4.05
CA ALA A 358 -13.75 -21.75 4.53
C ALA A 358 -13.74 -21.88 6.05
N GLY A 359 -12.97 -22.84 6.52
CA GLY A 359 -12.69 -23.07 7.93
C GLY A 359 -11.31 -23.67 8.12
N ALA A 360 -10.71 -23.37 9.26
CA ALA A 360 -9.44 -23.93 9.68
C ALA A 360 -9.50 -24.23 11.18
N THR A 361 -8.80 -25.28 11.60
CA THR A 361 -8.67 -25.66 13.00
C THR A 361 -7.26 -26.15 13.28
N ALA A 362 -6.83 -26.07 14.54
CA ALA A 362 -5.56 -26.65 14.96
C ALA A 362 -5.54 -28.14 14.62
N PHE A 363 -4.45 -28.60 14.01
CA PHE A 363 -4.29 -29.98 13.61
C PHE A 363 -4.23 -30.89 14.85
N GLN A 364 -5.13 -31.87 14.91
CA GLN A 364 -5.22 -32.79 16.04
C GLN A 364 -4.39 -34.07 15.81
N ASN A 365 -4.75 -34.85 14.79
CA ASN A 365 -4.09 -36.09 14.42
C ASN A 365 -4.43 -36.49 12.96
N ASP A 366 -3.64 -37.39 12.39
CA ASP A 366 -3.78 -37.78 10.98
C ASP A 366 -5.02 -38.62 10.68
N ASP A 367 -5.60 -39.32 11.67
CA ASP A 367 -6.80 -40.14 11.48
C ASP A 367 -8.05 -39.27 11.34
N ALA A 368 -8.24 -38.31 12.26
CA ALA A 368 -9.31 -37.33 12.20
C ALA A 368 -9.24 -36.51 10.91
N TYR A 369 -8.04 -36.05 10.53
CA TYR A 369 -7.83 -35.34 9.28
C TYR A 369 -8.19 -36.19 8.05
N ARG A 370 -7.71 -37.43 7.98
CA ARG A 370 -8.01 -38.33 6.86
C ARG A 370 -9.50 -38.63 6.73
N GLN A 371 -10.19 -38.80 7.86
CA GLN A 371 -11.64 -39.01 7.88
C GLN A 371 -12.41 -37.77 7.37
N THR A 372 -12.06 -36.58 7.85
CA THR A 372 -12.67 -35.31 7.38
C THR A 372 -12.40 -35.09 5.90
N ALA A 373 -11.16 -35.30 5.45
CA ALA A 373 -10.79 -35.13 4.04
C ALA A 373 -11.51 -36.12 3.14
N ALA A 374 -11.67 -37.39 3.56
CA ALA A 374 -12.41 -38.39 2.81
C ALA A 374 -13.91 -38.04 2.71
N ASP A 375 -14.57 -37.69 3.82
CA ASP A 375 -16.00 -37.33 3.86
C ASP A 375 -16.31 -36.10 2.99
N LEU A 376 -15.46 -35.06 3.04
CA LEU A 376 -15.62 -33.87 2.19
C LEU A 376 -15.44 -34.19 0.71
N MET A 377 -14.42 -34.98 0.37
CA MET A 377 -14.13 -35.35 -1.02
C MET A 377 -15.25 -36.24 -1.60
N GLU A 378 -15.71 -37.25 -0.85
CA GLU A 378 -16.76 -38.16 -1.28
C GLU A 378 -18.09 -37.42 -1.55
N ARG A 379 -18.50 -36.54 -0.63
CA ARG A 379 -19.73 -35.73 -0.81
C ARG A 379 -19.64 -34.79 -1.99
N PHE A 380 -18.49 -34.14 -2.18
CA PHE A 380 -18.28 -33.24 -3.30
C PHE A 380 -18.29 -34.00 -4.64
N GLU A 381 -17.65 -35.17 -4.71
CA GLU A 381 -17.71 -36.05 -5.88
C GLU A 381 -19.14 -36.52 -6.18
N ALA A 382 -19.94 -36.77 -5.15
CA ALA A 382 -21.37 -37.09 -5.27
C ALA A 382 -22.26 -35.87 -5.65
N ALA A 383 -21.69 -34.66 -5.76
CA ALA A 383 -22.41 -33.39 -5.94
C ALA A 383 -23.43 -33.07 -4.81
N ASP A 384 -23.23 -33.62 -3.62
CA ASP A 384 -23.98 -33.26 -2.40
C ASP A 384 -23.37 -31.99 -1.77
N PHE A 385 -23.62 -30.83 -2.39
CA PHE A 385 -23.07 -29.56 -1.92
C PHE A 385 -23.60 -29.16 -0.54
N ALA A 386 -24.87 -29.44 -0.24
CA ALA A 386 -25.47 -29.15 1.06
C ALA A 386 -24.79 -29.99 2.17
N GLY A 387 -24.59 -31.28 1.93
CA GLY A 387 -23.85 -32.15 2.85
C GLY A 387 -22.37 -31.78 2.96
N THR A 388 -21.75 -31.31 1.87
CA THR A 388 -20.37 -30.81 1.89
C THR A 388 -20.25 -29.58 2.81
N ILE A 389 -21.17 -28.60 2.69
CA ILE A 389 -21.22 -27.42 3.56
C ILE A 389 -21.43 -27.84 5.02
N HIS A 390 -22.36 -28.75 5.29
CA HIS A 390 -22.63 -29.20 6.65
C HIS A 390 -21.42 -29.94 7.25
N SER A 391 -20.73 -30.77 6.47
CA SER A 391 -19.51 -31.46 6.93
C SER A 391 -18.36 -30.48 7.18
N LEU A 392 -18.22 -29.45 6.33
CA LEU A 392 -17.27 -28.36 6.52
C LEU A 392 -17.53 -27.63 7.85
N ASP A 393 -18.77 -27.19 8.07
CA ASP A 393 -19.22 -26.50 9.29
C ASP A 393 -19.05 -27.37 10.55
N ARG A 394 -19.22 -28.69 10.42
CA ARG A 394 -19.02 -29.62 11.54
C ARG A 394 -17.54 -29.80 11.87
N SER A 395 -16.68 -29.88 10.85
CA SER A 395 -15.27 -30.25 11.01
C SER A 395 -14.38 -29.08 11.42
N PHE A 396 -14.70 -27.87 10.98
CA PHE A 396 -13.89 -26.68 11.21
C PHE A 396 -14.61 -25.61 12.05
N GLY A 397 -15.71 -25.99 12.72
CA GLY A 397 -16.66 -25.06 13.32
C GLY A 397 -17.53 -24.38 12.25
N THR A 398 -18.59 -23.65 12.65
CA THR A 398 -19.38 -22.84 11.70
C THR A 398 -18.42 -22.09 10.81
N SER A 399 -18.41 -22.39 9.50
CA SER A 399 -17.41 -21.91 8.54
C SER A 399 -17.49 -20.39 8.47
N ALA A 400 -16.80 -19.73 9.41
CA ALA A 400 -16.99 -18.33 9.75
C ALA A 400 -16.37 -17.42 8.69
N TYR A 401 -15.56 -17.99 7.81
CA TYR A 401 -14.81 -17.25 6.81
C TYR A 401 -15.56 -17.32 5.48
N SER A 402 -16.26 -16.23 5.21
CA SER A 402 -16.80 -15.90 3.89
C SER A 402 -15.81 -15.03 3.13
N LEU A 403 -16.11 -14.72 1.86
CA LEU A 403 -15.36 -13.71 1.12
C LEU A 403 -15.21 -12.40 1.90
N LYS A 404 -16.22 -11.98 2.67
CA LYS A 404 -16.19 -10.74 3.47
C LYS A 404 -15.27 -10.82 4.70
N SER A 405 -14.90 -12.02 5.12
CA SER A 405 -14.05 -12.25 6.29
C SER A 405 -12.56 -12.24 5.93
N LEU A 406 -12.21 -12.25 4.63
CA LEU A 406 -10.81 -12.24 4.18
C LEU A 406 -10.18 -10.86 4.34
N PHE A 407 -8.84 -10.79 4.27
CA PHE A 407 -8.10 -9.54 4.24
C PHE A 407 -8.40 -8.81 2.94
N LYS A 408 -8.42 -7.47 2.96
CA LYS A 408 -8.87 -6.67 1.81
C LYS A 408 -8.17 -7.02 0.50
N ASP A 409 -6.87 -7.30 0.51
CA ASP A 409 -6.16 -7.67 -0.72
C ASP A 409 -6.56 -9.07 -1.20
N GLU A 410 -6.75 -10.01 -0.29
CA GLU A 410 -7.25 -11.35 -0.62
C GLU A 410 -8.71 -11.33 -1.10
N GLN A 411 -9.55 -10.45 -0.54
CA GLN A 411 -10.90 -10.19 -1.05
C GLN A 411 -10.85 -9.73 -2.51
N ARG A 412 -10.00 -8.74 -2.81
CA ARG A 412 -9.84 -8.19 -4.16
C ARG A 412 -9.31 -9.23 -5.14
N ARG A 413 -8.30 -10.02 -4.76
CA ARG A 413 -7.76 -11.10 -5.60
C ARG A 413 -8.79 -12.18 -5.89
N THR A 414 -9.44 -12.69 -4.83
CA THR A 414 -10.45 -13.74 -4.95
C THR A 414 -11.62 -13.26 -5.80
N MET A 415 -12.08 -12.01 -5.59
CA MET A 415 -13.11 -11.39 -6.43
C MET A 415 -12.64 -11.24 -7.87
N GLY A 416 -11.37 -10.89 -8.10
CA GLY A 416 -10.75 -10.85 -9.43
C GLY A 416 -10.88 -12.19 -10.16
N HIS A 417 -10.51 -13.30 -9.52
CA HIS A 417 -10.64 -14.65 -10.11
C HIS A 417 -12.10 -15.03 -10.41
N ILE A 418 -13.01 -14.71 -9.50
CA ILE A 418 -14.45 -14.96 -9.68
C ILE A 418 -15.00 -14.15 -10.88
N LEU A 419 -14.62 -12.88 -10.96
CA LEU A 419 -15.09 -11.97 -12.01
C LEU A 419 -14.44 -12.28 -13.37
N GLU A 420 -13.19 -12.73 -13.40
CA GLU A 420 -12.48 -13.06 -14.63
C GLU A 420 -13.25 -14.08 -15.48
N GLY A 421 -13.76 -15.14 -14.86
CA GLY A 421 -14.59 -16.14 -15.55
C GLY A 421 -15.89 -15.55 -16.11
N THR A 422 -16.54 -14.68 -15.34
CA THR A 422 -17.81 -14.05 -15.75
C THR A 422 -17.58 -13.02 -16.87
N LEU A 423 -16.52 -12.23 -16.77
CA LEU A 423 -16.13 -11.26 -17.79
C LEU A 423 -15.72 -11.96 -19.09
N ALA A 424 -15.03 -13.10 -19.02
CA ALA A 424 -14.69 -13.89 -20.21
C ALA A 424 -15.93 -14.45 -20.92
N ASP A 425 -16.94 -14.89 -20.16
CA ASP A 425 -18.21 -15.37 -20.74
C ASP A 425 -19.01 -14.22 -21.36
N ILE A 426 -19.07 -13.05 -20.71
CA ILE A 426 -19.67 -11.83 -21.26
C ILE A 426 -18.94 -11.44 -22.56
N GLU A 427 -17.61 -11.45 -22.56
CA GLU A 427 -16.81 -11.11 -23.74
C GLU A 427 -17.12 -12.04 -24.92
N LYS A 428 -17.26 -13.35 -24.71
CA LYS A 428 -17.61 -14.28 -25.80
C LYS A 428 -18.93 -13.89 -26.46
N VAL A 429 -19.95 -13.54 -25.68
CA VAL A 429 -21.27 -13.12 -26.20
C VAL A 429 -21.14 -11.83 -27.00
N PHE A 430 -20.47 -10.81 -26.45
CA PHE A 430 -20.25 -9.54 -27.13
C PHE A 430 -19.40 -9.68 -28.40
N ARG A 431 -18.41 -10.59 -28.38
CA ARG A 431 -17.54 -10.88 -29.52
C ARG A 431 -18.33 -11.54 -30.64
N GLN A 432 -19.20 -12.50 -30.31
CA GLN A 432 -20.09 -13.11 -31.29
C GLN A 432 -21.02 -12.06 -31.93
N LEU A 433 -21.61 -11.16 -31.14
CA LEU A 433 -22.43 -10.08 -31.67
C LEU A 433 -21.63 -9.15 -32.61
N TYR A 434 -20.44 -8.74 -32.20
CA TYR A 434 -19.59 -7.85 -32.97
C TYR A 434 -19.13 -8.49 -34.29
N GLU A 435 -18.60 -9.72 -34.25
CA GLU A 435 -18.04 -10.39 -35.42
C GLU A 435 -19.11 -10.83 -36.41
N HIS A 436 -20.22 -11.40 -35.93
CA HIS A 436 -21.29 -11.89 -36.79
C HIS A 436 -22.02 -10.76 -37.52
N HIS A 437 -22.15 -9.60 -36.86
CA HIS A 437 -22.84 -8.44 -37.43
C HIS A 437 -21.90 -7.38 -38.02
N TYR A 438 -20.59 -7.66 -38.12
CA TYR A 438 -19.62 -6.75 -38.71
C TYR A 438 -19.99 -6.34 -40.16
N PRO A 439 -20.36 -7.24 -41.09
CA PRO A 439 -20.71 -6.83 -42.46
C PRO A 439 -21.97 -5.95 -42.53
N PRO A 440 -23.09 -6.28 -41.84
CA PRO A 440 -24.24 -5.37 -41.72
C PRO A 440 -23.91 -4.01 -41.09
N MET A 441 -23.11 -3.98 -40.02
CA MET A 441 -22.67 -2.74 -39.38
C MET A 441 -21.92 -1.85 -40.37
N ARG A 442 -20.98 -2.43 -41.11
CA ARG A 442 -20.23 -1.73 -42.17
C ARG A 442 -21.14 -1.18 -43.26
N PHE A 443 -22.08 -1.98 -43.75
CA PHE A 443 -23.03 -1.56 -44.77
C PHE A 443 -23.89 -0.37 -44.31
N LEU A 444 -24.38 -0.39 -43.08
CA LEU A 444 -25.18 0.71 -42.51
C LEU A 444 -24.38 2.03 -42.43
N THR A 445 -23.13 1.95 -41.95
CA THR A 445 -22.24 3.11 -41.83
C THR A 445 -21.81 3.66 -43.18
N GLU A 446 -21.53 2.80 -44.18
CA GLU A 446 -21.20 3.20 -45.56
C GLU A 446 -22.36 3.94 -46.23
N MET A 447 -23.61 3.61 -45.88
CA MET A 447 -24.82 4.34 -46.31
C MET A 447 -25.07 5.65 -45.54
N GLY A 448 -24.19 6.03 -44.61
CA GLY A 448 -24.32 7.24 -43.80
C GLY A 448 -25.36 7.15 -42.67
N ASN A 449 -25.85 5.94 -42.33
CA ASN A 449 -26.79 5.77 -41.23
C ASN A 449 -26.04 5.62 -39.89
N PRO A 450 -26.56 6.19 -38.79
CA PRO A 450 -25.99 5.96 -37.48
C PRO A 450 -26.17 4.49 -37.07
N LEU A 451 -25.13 3.94 -36.44
CA LEU A 451 -25.17 2.58 -35.95
C LEU A 451 -26.18 2.46 -34.80
N PRO A 452 -27.09 1.46 -34.81
CA PRO A 452 -27.95 1.20 -33.67
C PRO A 452 -27.15 0.98 -32.38
N LYS A 453 -27.65 1.53 -31.26
CA LYS A 453 -26.97 1.50 -29.95
C LYS A 453 -26.43 0.12 -29.55
N PRO A 454 -27.16 -1.01 -29.69
CA PRO A 454 -26.64 -2.33 -29.31
C PRO A 454 -25.38 -2.76 -30.08
N PHE A 455 -25.25 -2.38 -31.36
CA PHE A 455 -24.06 -2.66 -32.14
C PHE A 455 -22.90 -1.75 -31.76
N LYS A 456 -23.19 -0.48 -31.42
CA LYS A 456 -22.19 0.46 -30.90
C LYS A 456 -21.62 -0.05 -29.57
N ASP A 457 -22.49 -0.40 -28.62
CA ASP A 457 -22.09 -0.89 -27.30
C ASP A 457 -21.23 -2.18 -27.41
N ALA A 458 -21.55 -3.06 -28.38
CA ALA A 458 -20.75 -4.26 -28.62
C ALA A 458 -19.39 -3.98 -29.28
N ALA A 459 -19.34 -3.08 -30.26
CA ALA A 459 -18.09 -2.63 -30.85
C ALA A 459 -17.19 -1.96 -29.81
N GLU A 460 -17.79 -1.11 -28.97
CA GLU A 460 -17.12 -0.41 -27.88
C GLU A 460 -16.46 -1.39 -26.91
N PHE A 461 -17.21 -2.35 -26.40
CA PHE A 461 -16.68 -3.34 -25.46
C PHE A 461 -15.52 -4.15 -26.06
N ILE A 462 -15.67 -4.64 -27.30
CA ILE A 462 -14.67 -5.49 -27.94
C ILE A 462 -13.42 -4.71 -28.36
N ILE A 463 -13.58 -3.50 -28.90
CA ILE A 463 -12.43 -2.68 -29.30
C ILE A 463 -11.62 -2.25 -28.08
N ASN A 464 -12.27 -1.83 -26.99
CA ASN A 464 -11.58 -1.49 -25.75
C ASN A 464 -10.81 -2.69 -25.17
N THR A 465 -11.40 -3.88 -25.22
CA THR A 465 -10.77 -5.13 -24.76
C THR A 465 -9.55 -5.51 -25.62
N ASP A 466 -9.70 -5.46 -26.95
CA ASP A 466 -8.62 -5.79 -27.89
C ASP A 466 -7.47 -4.76 -27.81
N LEU A 467 -7.76 -3.48 -27.65
CA LEU A 467 -6.75 -2.43 -27.45
C LEU A 467 -5.93 -2.69 -26.19
N ARG A 468 -6.59 -3.03 -25.07
CA ARG A 468 -5.90 -3.41 -23.83
C ARG A 468 -4.96 -4.60 -24.06
N ARG A 469 -5.42 -5.65 -24.75
CA ARG A 469 -4.59 -6.84 -25.08
C ARG A 469 -3.37 -6.49 -25.94
N VAL A 470 -3.54 -5.67 -26.98
CA VAL A 470 -2.43 -5.31 -27.87
C VAL A 470 -1.41 -4.41 -27.17
N LEU A 471 -1.84 -3.46 -26.34
CA LEU A 471 -0.94 -2.55 -25.60
C LEU A 471 -0.18 -3.24 -24.45
N THR A 472 -0.74 -4.32 -23.91
CA THR A 472 -0.11 -5.13 -22.84
C THR A 472 0.78 -6.25 -23.37
N ALA A 473 0.70 -6.57 -24.66
CA ALA A 473 1.54 -7.59 -25.28
C ALA A 473 3.03 -7.26 -25.17
N LYS A 474 3.87 -8.30 -25.05
CA LYS A 474 5.33 -8.17 -25.03
C LYS A 474 5.84 -7.52 -26.32
N GLU A 475 5.26 -7.90 -27.45
CA GLU A 475 5.53 -7.33 -28.77
C GLU A 475 4.22 -6.81 -29.36
N PRO A 476 3.91 -5.52 -29.18
CA PRO A 476 2.66 -4.96 -29.66
C PRO A 476 2.68 -4.81 -31.18
N ASN A 477 1.56 -5.13 -31.82
CA ASN A 477 1.33 -4.82 -33.22
C ASN A 477 0.74 -3.40 -33.35
N LEU A 478 1.59 -2.41 -33.64
CA LEU A 478 1.19 -1.00 -33.77
C LEU A 478 0.13 -0.77 -34.86
N ALA A 479 0.20 -1.53 -35.97
CA ALA A 479 -0.80 -1.44 -37.04
C ALA A 479 -2.19 -1.92 -36.56
N ARG A 480 -2.24 -2.92 -35.67
CA ARG A 480 -3.49 -3.38 -35.06
C ARG A 480 -4.07 -2.32 -34.14
N VAL A 481 -3.25 -1.58 -33.38
CA VAL A 481 -3.73 -0.45 -32.54
C VAL A 481 -4.39 0.62 -33.41
N GLU A 482 -3.74 1.02 -34.50
CA GLU A 482 -4.27 2.01 -35.44
C GLU A 482 -5.58 1.55 -36.10
N ALA A 483 -5.66 0.27 -36.49
CA ALA A 483 -6.88 -0.32 -37.07
C ALA A 483 -8.05 -0.36 -36.07
N LEU A 484 -7.78 -0.66 -34.79
CA LEU A 484 -8.80 -0.71 -33.74
C LEU A 484 -9.34 0.70 -33.43
N VAL A 485 -8.47 1.70 -33.34
CA VAL A 485 -8.87 3.11 -33.11
C VAL A 485 -9.67 3.63 -34.30
N SER A 486 -9.23 3.34 -35.53
CA SER A 486 -9.97 3.69 -36.75
C SER A 486 -11.36 3.04 -36.78
N SER A 487 -11.45 1.77 -36.33
CA SER A 487 -12.72 1.06 -36.20
C SER A 487 -13.62 1.73 -35.16
N ALA A 488 -13.08 2.15 -34.01
CA ALA A 488 -13.86 2.85 -32.99
C ALA A 488 -14.47 4.15 -33.54
N THR A 489 -13.68 4.93 -34.29
CA THR A 489 -14.15 6.14 -34.98
C THR A 489 -15.24 5.81 -35.99
N ALA A 490 -15.06 4.78 -36.82
CA ALA A 490 -16.06 4.39 -37.82
C ALA A 490 -17.40 3.97 -37.19
N TRP A 491 -17.37 3.31 -36.03
CA TRP A 491 -18.57 2.85 -35.32
C TRP A 491 -19.14 3.89 -34.36
N GLY A 492 -18.45 5.02 -34.14
CA GLY A 492 -18.80 5.98 -33.10
C GLY A 492 -18.72 5.42 -31.68
N ALA A 493 -17.88 4.40 -31.46
CA ALA A 493 -17.67 3.73 -30.18
C ALA A 493 -16.76 4.57 -29.27
N GLU A 494 -17.07 4.63 -27.97
CA GLU A 494 -16.29 5.41 -27.01
C GLU A 494 -15.07 4.63 -26.53
N LEU A 495 -13.90 5.27 -26.54
CA LEU A 495 -12.66 4.66 -26.08
C LEU A 495 -12.38 5.06 -24.63
N ASP A 496 -11.86 4.12 -23.85
CA ASP A 496 -11.25 4.36 -22.54
C ASP A 496 -9.91 5.08 -22.72
N THR A 497 -9.98 6.38 -23.02
CA THR A 497 -8.82 7.18 -23.40
C THR A 497 -7.77 7.25 -22.29
N GLU A 498 -8.20 7.37 -21.03
CA GLU A 498 -7.30 7.39 -19.87
C GLU A 498 -6.63 6.02 -19.65
N GLY A 499 -7.39 4.94 -19.64
CA GLY A 499 -6.86 3.60 -19.42
C GLY A 499 -5.92 3.14 -20.54
N HIS A 500 -6.27 3.42 -21.80
CA HIS A 500 -5.40 3.13 -22.94
C HIS A 500 -4.18 4.05 -22.99
N GLY A 501 -4.32 5.33 -22.64
CA GLY A 501 -3.21 6.27 -22.51
C GLY A 501 -2.17 5.81 -21.49
N TYR A 502 -2.62 5.33 -20.33
CA TYR A 502 -1.76 4.73 -19.31
C TYR A 502 -1.02 3.48 -19.84
N LEU A 503 -1.72 2.55 -20.49
CA LEU A 503 -1.10 1.35 -21.05
C LEU A 503 -0.08 1.67 -22.16
N LEU A 504 -0.37 2.67 -22.99
CA LEU A 504 0.53 3.14 -24.03
C LEU A 504 1.77 3.82 -23.43
N ARG A 505 1.62 4.60 -22.35
CA ARG A 505 2.76 5.13 -21.58
C ARG A 505 3.66 4.02 -21.06
N LEU A 506 3.09 2.99 -20.43
CA LEU A 506 3.86 1.83 -19.94
C LEU A 506 4.57 1.11 -21.09
N LEU A 507 3.92 0.96 -22.24
CA LEU A 507 4.53 0.36 -23.42
C LEU A 507 5.73 1.17 -23.91
N LEU A 508 5.56 2.49 -24.09
CA LEU A 508 6.65 3.37 -24.52
C LEU A 508 7.82 3.36 -23.53
N GLY A 509 7.54 3.33 -22.23
CA GLY A 509 8.55 3.17 -21.18
C GLY A 509 9.36 1.87 -21.33
N ARG A 510 8.69 0.73 -21.54
CA ARG A 510 9.36 -0.56 -21.79
C ARG A 510 10.21 -0.54 -23.06
N MET A 511 9.72 0.07 -24.13
CA MET A 511 10.46 0.19 -25.40
C MET A 511 11.69 1.10 -25.25
N MET A 512 11.56 2.20 -24.50
CA MET A 512 12.67 3.08 -24.17
C MET A 512 13.73 2.39 -23.32
N GLU A 513 13.33 1.54 -22.38
CA GLU A 513 14.26 0.74 -21.56
C GLU A 513 15.01 -0.29 -22.40
N ALA A 514 14.30 -1.00 -23.28
CA ALA A 514 14.92 -1.93 -24.21
C ALA A 514 15.97 -1.23 -25.09
N PHE A 515 15.62 -0.06 -25.66
CA PHE A 515 16.55 0.76 -26.43
C PHE A 515 17.73 1.25 -25.57
N ALA A 516 17.49 1.76 -24.36
CA ALA A 516 18.54 2.24 -23.46
C ALA A 516 19.55 1.15 -23.08
N SER A 517 19.10 -0.10 -22.98
CA SER A 517 19.98 -1.24 -22.68
C SER A 517 20.94 -1.60 -23.82
N LYS A 518 20.56 -1.27 -25.07
CA LYS A 518 21.33 -1.52 -26.29
C LYS A 518 21.14 -0.38 -27.30
N PRO A 519 21.78 0.79 -27.08
CA PRO A 519 21.54 1.97 -27.91
C PRO A 519 21.96 1.81 -29.37
N ASP A 520 22.87 0.87 -29.66
CA ASP A 520 23.35 0.58 -31.02
C ASP A 520 22.38 -0.29 -31.84
N GLU A 521 21.29 -0.78 -31.24
CA GLU A 521 20.30 -1.63 -31.90
C GLU A 521 19.26 -0.79 -32.66
N GLY A 522 19.51 -0.58 -33.96
CA GLY A 522 18.67 0.25 -34.83
C GLY A 522 17.19 -0.15 -34.91
N GLU A 523 16.86 -1.43 -34.68
CA GLU A 523 15.46 -1.89 -34.67
C GLU A 523 14.68 -1.37 -33.44
N ALA A 524 15.33 -1.31 -32.27
CA ALA A 524 14.69 -0.87 -31.03
C ALA A 524 14.30 0.63 -31.10
N ILE A 525 15.19 1.48 -31.61
CA ILE A 525 14.89 2.90 -31.82
C ILE A 525 13.84 3.11 -32.90
N ALA A 526 13.91 2.38 -34.03
CA ALA A 526 12.91 2.49 -35.09
C ALA A 526 11.50 2.12 -34.58
N ARG A 527 11.38 1.05 -33.78
CA ARG A 527 10.12 0.65 -33.15
C ARG A 527 9.62 1.70 -32.16
N LEU A 528 10.51 2.25 -31.31
CA LEU A 528 10.17 3.31 -30.37
C LEU A 528 9.67 4.57 -31.10
N THR A 529 10.40 5.02 -32.13
CA THR A 529 9.99 6.17 -32.95
C THR A 529 8.64 5.94 -33.61
N ALA A 530 8.39 4.74 -34.15
CA ALA A 530 7.09 4.39 -34.71
C ALA A 530 5.96 4.44 -33.66
N ALA A 531 6.22 3.95 -32.45
CA ALA A 531 5.25 3.97 -31.36
C ALA A 531 4.97 5.40 -30.86
N VAL A 532 5.98 6.26 -30.72
CA VAL A 532 5.82 7.68 -30.38
C VAL A 532 5.09 8.44 -31.50
N GLY A 533 5.42 8.17 -32.77
CA GLY A 533 4.71 8.76 -33.90
C GLY A 533 3.25 8.32 -33.99
N LEU A 534 2.93 7.07 -33.63
CA LEU A 534 1.55 6.62 -33.47
C LEU A 534 0.86 7.34 -32.32
N SER A 535 1.54 7.52 -31.19
CA SER A 535 1.00 8.15 -29.98
C SER A 535 0.45 9.56 -30.23
N GLN A 536 1.07 10.32 -31.13
CA GLN A 536 0.62 11.67 -31.54
C GLN A 536 -0.68 11.67 -32.36
N ARG A 537 -1.03 10.54 -32.98
CA ARG A 537 -2.22 10.37 -33.84
C ARG A 537 -3.38 9.72 -33.10
N LEU A 538 -3.13 9.20 -31.90
CA LEU A 538 -4.14 8.53 -31.07
C LEU A 538 -4.90 9.55 -30.21
N PRO A 539 -6.18 9.29 -29.88
CA PRO A 539 -7.00 10.19 -29.08
C PRO A 539 -6.72 10.07 -27.57
N PHE A 540 -5.53 9.61 -27.18
CA PHE A 540 -5.20 9.29 -25.79
C PHE A 540 -4.33 10.40 -25.17
N PRO A 541 -4.60 10.84 -23.93
CA PRO A 541 -3.69 11.70 -23.20
C PRO A 541 -2.42 10.91 -22.86
N ILE A 542 -1.26 11.42 -23.29
CA ILE A 542 0.03 10.73 -23.09
C ILE A 542 1.04 11.73 -22.51
N ASP A 543 1.60 11.35 -21.37
CA ASP A 543 2.76 11.98 -20.76
C ASP A 543 4.03 11.22 -21.19
N LEU A 544 4.88 11.88 -21.96
CA LEU A 544 6.15 11.34 -22.46
C LEU A 544 7.33 11.63 -21.53
N GLY A 545 7.13 12.25 -20.36
CA GLY A 545 8.21 12.75 -19.49
C GLY A 545 9.26 11.70 -19.15
N GLU A 546 8.84 10.47 -18.81
CA GLU A 546 9.78 9.37 -18.53
C GLU A 546 10.62 8.98 -19.75
N VAL A 547 9.98 8.87 -20.92
CA VAL A 547 10.64 8.51 -22.18
C VAL A 547 11.63 9.60 -22.58
N GLN A 548 11.22 10.86 -22.49
CA GLN A 548 12.05 12.03 -22.76
C GLN A 548 13.24 12.12 -21.82
N TYR A 549 13.04 11.92 -20.51
CA TYR A 549 14.10 11.94 -19.52
C TYR A 549 15.13 10.83 -19.76
N ARG A 550 14.67 9.60 -20.02
CA ARG A 550 15.56 8.47 -20.33
C ARG A 550 16.32 8.72 -21.63
N TYR A 551 15.66 9.24 -22.66
CA TYR A 551 16.31 9.59 -23.91
C TYR A 551 17.37 10.69 -23.71
N TYR A 552 17.03 11.75 -22.97
CA TYR A 552 17.94 12.84 -22.64
C TYR A 552 19.22 12.35 -21.94
N ARG A 553 19.10 11.40 -21.01
CA ARG A 553 20.27 10.78 -20.35
C ARG A 553 21.18 9.97 -21.27
N LEU A 554 20.65 9.48 -22.40
CA LEU A 554 21.43 8.74 -23.40
C LEU A 554 22.16 9.65 -24.39
N ILE A 555 21.78 10.92 -24.48
CA ILE A 555 22.46 11.88 -25.34
C ILE A 555 23.87 12.09 -24.76
N PRO A 556 24.94 11.70 -25.49
CA PRO A 556 26.30 11.92 -25.04
C PRO A 556 26.64 13.40 -25.28
N CYS A 557 26.32 14.27 -24.32
CA CYS A 557 26.80 15.64 -24.33
C CYS A 557 27.57 15.93 -23.04
N SER A 558 28.76 16.50 -23.22
CA SER A 558 29.61 16.94 -22.12
C SER A 558 28.95 18.09 -21.35
N ARG A 559 29.33 18.28 -20.08
CA ARG A 559 28.81 19.31 -19.18
C ARG A 559 28.96 20.74 -19.75
N GLU A 560 29.86 20.96 -20.71
CA GLU A 560 30.10 22.24 -21.39
C GLU A 560 29.07 22.54 -22.50
N GLU A 561 28.55 21.52 -23.18
CA GLU A 561 27.59 21.70 -24.29
C GLU A 561 26.19 22.08 -23.78
N HIS A 562 25.80 21.64 -22.58
CA HIS A 562 24.58 22.13 -21.91
C HIS A 562 24.64 23.63 -21.61
N ARG A 563 25.83 24.15 -21.27
CA ARG A 563 26.03 25.60 -21.05
C ARG A 563 25.86 26.40 -22.33
N ALA A 564 26.39 25.88 -23.45
CA ALA A 564 26.28 26.54 -24.75
C ALA A 564 24.84 26.54 -25.29
N TRP A 565 24.07 25.46 -25.06
CA TRP A 565 22.69 25.36 -25.52
C TRP A 565 21.69 26.14 -24.67
N ALA A 566 21.92 26.28 -23.36
CA ALA A 566 21.09 27.14 -22.51
C ALA A 566 21.32 28.65 -22.75
N GLN A 567 22.45 29.01 -23.36
CA GLN A 567 22.77 30.39 -23.75
C GLN A 567 22.30 30.77 -25.15
N ALA A 568 21.89 29.78 -25.98
CA ALA A 568 21.36 29.96 -27.33
C ALA A 568 19.83 29.84 -27.32
#